data_AF-A0ABD5M9S7-F1
#
_entry.id   AF-A0ABD5M9S7-F1
#
_cell.length_a   1.000
_cell.length_b   1.000
_cell.length_c   1.000
_cell.angle_alpha   90.00
_cell.angle_beta   90.00
_cell.angle_gamma   90.00
#
_symmetry.space_group_name_H-M   'P 1'
#
loop_
_entity.id
_entity.type
_entity.pdbx_description
1 polymer ?
#
loop_
_entity_poly.entity_id
_entity_poly.type
_entity_poly.pdbx_seq_one_letter_code
_entity_poly.pdbx_strand_id
1 'polypeptide(L)'
;MRITLSDEARRYIALFEDETGATARDCLCYDERVVILVAAGEMGAAIGPGGAHVRTVEDSIGRDVELVEDADTPAAFVESALAPAAVRHVTLSEQGGETVAYVEVPEDDRGVAIGAEGKHIETARTLAERHYDIDDIQLT
;
A
#
# COMPACT_ATOMS: atom_id res chain seq x y z
N MET A 1 -8.83 3.56 -14.64
CA MET A 1 -7.62 3.13 -15.37
C MET A 1 -7.54 1.58 -15.44
N ARG A 2 -6.88 0.94 -16.42
CA ARG A 2 -6.72 -0.54 -16.44
C ARG A 2 -5.32 -0.89 -15.92
N ILE A 3 -5.24 -1.33 -14.66
CA ILE A 3 -3.97 -1.74 -14.04
C ILE A 3 -3.46 -2.98 -14.79
N THR A 4 -2.22 -2.91 -15.27
CA THR A 4 -1.57 -4.04 -15.95
C THR A 4 -0.57 -4.68 -15.00
N LEU A 5 -0.92 -5.85 -14.50
CA LEU A 5 -0.04 -6.66 -13.65
C LEU A 5 1.00 -7.40 -14.49
N SER A 6 2.21 -7.56 -13.95
CA SER A 6 3.21 -8.49 -14.49
C SER A 6 2.82 -9.93 -14.21
N ASP A 7 3.42 -10.90 -14.92
CA ASP A 7 3.19 -12.32 -14.63
C ASP A 7 3.69 -12.73 -13.24
N GLU A 8 4.76 -12.08 -12.77
CA GLU A 8 5.26 -12.24 -11.40
C GLU A 8 4.23 -11.75 -10.38
N ALA A 9 3.67 -10.56 -10.57
CA ALA A 9 2.64 -9.99 -9.69
C ALA A 9 1.39 -10.88 -9.64
N ARG A 10 0.92 -11.40 -10.78
CA ARG A 10 -0.23 -12.33 -10.84
C ARG A 10 0.03 -13.60 -10.05
N ARG A 11 1.24 -14.16 -10.14
CA ARG A 11 1.62 -15.37 -9.41
C ARG A 11 1.66 -15.12 -7.90
N TYR A 12 2.21 -13.99 -7.46
CA TYR A 12 2.26 -13.64 -6.04
C TYR A 12 0.89 -13.34 -5.47
N ILE A 13 0.00 -12.71 -6.24
CA ILE A 13 -1.41 -12.55 -5.86
C ILE A 13 -2.06 -13.92 -5.63
N ALA A 14 -1.97 -14.83 -6.61
CA ALA A 14 -2.60 -16.16 -6.48
C ALA A 14 -2.06 -16.92 -5.25
N LEU A 15 -0.75 -16.91 -5.04
CA LEU A 15 -0.12 -17.51 -3.86
C LEU A 15 -0.62 -16.88 -2.55
N PHE A 16 -0.67 -15.55 -2.49
CA PHE A 16 -1.13 -14.83 -1.31
C PHE A 16 -2.60 -15.13 -0.99
N GLU A 17 -3.47 -15.13 -2.00
CA GLU A 17 -4.89 -15.42 -1.82
C GLU A 17 -5.11 -16.87 -1.37
N ASP A 18 -4.36 -17.83 -1.95
CA ASP A 18 -4.42 -19.24 -1.58
C ASP A 18 -3.95 -19.50 -0.13
N GLU A 19 -2.87 -18.83 0.31
CA GLU A 19 -2.30 -19.00 1.65
C GLU A 19 -3.10 -18.27 2.74
N THR A 20 -3.60 -17.07 2.44
CA THR A 20 -4.19 -16.18 3.47
C THR A 20 -5.71 -16.19 3.48
N GLY A 21 -6.34 -16.54 2.35
CA GLY A 21 -7.78 -16.40 2.12
C GLY A 21 -8.26 -14.95 1.97
N ALA A 22 -7.36 -13.96 2.04
CA ALA A 22 -7.67 -12.54 1.81
C ALA A 22 -7.56 -12.21 0.32
N THR A 23 -8.34 -11.23 -0.14
CA THR A 23 -8.34 -10.78 -1.54
C THR A 23 -7.21 -9.78 -1.77
N ALA A 24 -6.41 -9.98 -2.81
CA ALA A 24 -5.38 -9.03 -3.24
C ALA A 24 -5.84 -8.24 -4.48
N ARG A 25 -5.84 -6.91 -4.36
CA ARG A 25 -6.28 -5.98 -5.41
C ARG A 25 -5.15 -5.54 -6.35
N ASP A 26 -3.92 -5.50 -5.85
CA ASP A 26 -2.72 -5.15 -6.62
C ASP A 26 -1.48 -5.76 -5.95
N CYS A 27 -0.40 -5.84 -6.72
CA CYS A 27 0.90 -6.29 -6.26
C CYS A 27 2.01 -5.51 -6.96
N LEU A 28 2.82 -4.79 -6.19
CA LEU A 28 4.01 -4.10 -6.66
C LEU A 28 5.24 -4.93 -6.31
N CYS A 29 5.91 -5.46 -7.33
CA CYS A 29 7.13 -6.23 -7.17
C CYS A 29 8.35 -5.31 -7.27
N TYR A 30 9.09 -5.19 -6.16
CA TYR A 30 10.41 -4.56 -6.13
C TYR A 30 11.51 -5.63 -5.99
N ASP A 31 12.77 -5.21 -6.10
CA ASP A 31 13.91 -6.14 -6.04
C ASP A 31 14.03 -6.82 -4.65
N GLU A 32 13.82 -6.06 -3.57
CA GLU A 32 14.04 -6.51 -2.19
C GLU A 32 12.75 -6.89 -1.46
N ARG A 33 11.60 -6.39 -1.92
CA ARG A 33 10.29 -6.57 -1.26
C ARG A 33 9.15 -6.66 -2.26
N VAL A 34 8.02 -7.17 -1.80
CA VAL A 34 6.75 -7.19 -2.54
C VAL A 34 5.70 -6.45 -1.71
N VAL A 35 4.95 -5.56 -2.34
CA VAL A 35 3.83 -4.85 -1.70
C VAL A 35 2.54 -5.41 -2.23
N ILE A 36 1.66 -5.86 -1.34
CA ILE A 36 0.35 -6.41 -1.70
C ILE A 36 -0.72 -5.46 -1.16
N LEU A 37 -1.59 -5.00 -2.07
CA LEU A 37 -2.77 -4.24 -1.70
C LEU A 37 -3.89 -5.22 -1.36
N VAL A 38 -4.28 -5.26 -0.09
CA VAL A 38 -5.30 -6.16 0.46
C VAL A 38 -6.65 -5.44 0.43
N ALA A 39 -7.73 -6.16 0.09
CA ALA A 39 -9.07 -5.58 0.15
C ALA A 39 -9.43 -5.07 1.57
N ALA A 40 -10.19 -3.98 1.61
CA ALA A 40 -10.63 -3.35 2.87
C ALA A 40 -11.31 -4.35 3.81
N GLY A 41 -10.85 -4.41 5.07
CA GLY A 41 -11.39 -5.28 6.11
C GLY A 41 -10.82 -6.69 6.12
N GLU A 42 -9.90 -7.03 5.21
CA GLU A 42 -9.27 -8.36 5.14
C GLU A 42 -7.84 -8.39 5.67
N MET A 43 -7.31 -7.26 6.18
CA MET A 43 -5.95 -7.19 6.72
C MET A 43 -5.69 -8.19 7.85
N GLY A 44 -6.69 -8.46 8.69
CA GLY A 44 -6.58 -9.48 9.75
C GLY A 44 -6.41 -10.90 9.21
N ALA A 45 -7.08 -11.24 8.11
CA ALA A 45 -6.92 -12.54 7.44
C ALA A 45 -5.58 -12.61 6.71
N ALA A 46 -5.18 -11.53 6.05
CA ALA A 46 -3.88 -11.40 5.39
C ALA A 46 -2.69 -11.62 6.35
N ILE A 47 -2.75 -11.04 7.55
CA ILE A 47 -1.70 -11.19 8.57
C ILE A 47 -1.77 -12.59 9.22
N GLY A 48 -2.98 -13.03 9.59
CA GLY A 48 -3.21 -14.27 10.31
C GLY A 48 -2.74 -14.24 11.79
N PRO A 49 -3.03 -15.29 12.58
CA PRO A 49 -2.72 -15.32 14.01
C PRO A 49 -1.23 -15.13 14.28
N GLY A 50 -0.88 -14.01 14.94
CA GLY A 50 0.50 -13.65 15.21
C GLY A 50 1.35 -13.40 13.95
N GLY A 51 0.76 -13.11 12.80
CA GLY A 51 1.49 -12.93 11.54
C GLY A 51 1.87 -14.23 10.85
N ALA A 52 1.20 -15.34 11.12
CA ALA A 52 1.55 -16.63 10.55
C ALA A 52 1.39 -16.67 9.02
N HIS A 53 0.30 -16.11 8.48
CA HIS A 53 0.03 -16.16 7.04
C HIS A 53 1.04 -15.33 6.25
N VAL A 54 1.24 -14.06 6.63
CA VAL A 54 2.21 -13.19 5.95
C VAL A 54 3.62 -13.78 5.98
N ARG A 55 4.05 -14.39 7.09
CA ARG A 55 5.35 -15.07 7.18
C ARG A 55 5.47 -16.28 6.24
N THR A 56 4.41 -17.07 6.10
CA THR A 56 4.38 -18.18 5.14
C THR A 56 4.45 -17.68 3.68
N VAL A 57 3.80 -16.55 3.39
CA VAL A 57 3.89 -15.90 2.08
C VAL A 57 5.31 -15.37 1.83
N GLU A 58 5.93 -14.70 2.80
CA GLU A 58 7.33 -14.23 2.73
C GLU A 58 8.31 -15.38 2.45
N ASP A 59 8.20 -16.48 3.21
CA ASP A 59 9.02 -17.68 3.03
C ASP A 59 8.88 -18.27 1.62
N SER A 60 7.67 -18.22 1.07
CA SER A 60 7.36 -18.77 -0.27
C SER A 60 7.81 -17.84 -1.40
N ILE A 61 7.73 -16.53 -1.21
CA ILE A 61 8.18 -15.51 -2.17
C ILE A 61 9.70 -15.34 -2.13
N GLY A 62 10.31 -15.52 -0.95
CA GLY A 62 11.74 -15.29 -0.70
C GLY A 62 12.13 -13.81 -0.63
N ARG A 63 11.17 -12.92 -0.38
CA ARG A 63 11.34 -11.47 -0.21
C ARG A 63 10.41 -10.98 0.90
N ASP A 64 10.74 -9.84 1.51
CA ASP A 64 9.88 -9.20 2.51
C ASP A 64 8.54 -8.82 1.89
N VAL A 65 7.45 -9.01 2.63
CA VAL A 65 6.09 -8.69 2.15
C VAL A 65 5.50 -7.57 2.99
N GLU A 66 5.18 -6.47 2.32
CA GLU A 66 4.49 -5.34 2.89
C GLU A 66 3.01 -5.39 2.50
N LEU A 67 2.13 -5.23 3.48
CA LEU A 67 0.69 -5.25 3.26
C LEU A 67 0.13 -3.84 3.43
N VAL A 68 -0.61 -3.38 2.43
CA VAL A 68 -1.36 -2.12 2.46
C VAL A 68 -2.84 -2.45 2.41
N GLU A 69 -3.65 -1.86 3.30
CA GLU A 69 -5.10 -2.07 3.26
C GLU A 69 -5.73 -1.07 2.30
N ASP A 70 -6.61 -1.56 1.44
CA ASP A 70 -7.42 -0.69 0.60
C ASP A 70 -8.51 0.03 1.42
N ALA A 71 -9.13 1.07 0.87
CA ALA A 71 -10.14 1.85 1.61
C ALA A 71 -11.38 2.18 0.78
N ASP A 72 -12.42 2.70 1.43
CA ASP A 72 -13.63 3.12 0.70
C ASP A 72 -13.50 4.53 0.12
N THR A 73 -12.53 5.33 0.59
CA THR A 73 -12.33 6.71 0.14
C THR A 73 -10.87 7.00 -0.15
N PRO A 74 -10.56 7.92 -1.10
CA PRO A 74 -9.17 8.25 -1.44
C PRO A 74 -8.37 8.79 -0.25
N ALA A 75 -8.99 9.60 0.62
CA ALA A 75 -8.33 10.13 1.81
C ALA A 75 -7.96 9.01 2.81
N ALA A 76 -8.90 8.11 3.11
CA ALA A 76 -8.64 6.97 3.98
C ALA A 76 -7.61 6.00 3.36
N PHE A 77 -7.60 5.88 2.04
CA PHE A 77 -6.60 5.10 1.33
C PHE A 77 -5.18 5.66 1.54
N VAL A 78 -5.02 6.99 1.36
CA VAL A 78 -3.73 7.66 1.58
C VAL A 78 -3.26 7.50 3.04
N GLU A 79 -4.18 7.58 4.02
CA GLU A 79 -3.87 7.30 5.43
C GLU A 79 -3.37 5.86 5.61
N SER A 80 -4.07 4.88 5.04
CA SER A 80 -3.69 3.46 5.11
C SER A 80 -2.35 3.18 4.44
N ALA A 81 -2.11 3.76 3.26
CA ALA A 81 -0.91 3.56 2.46
C ALA A 81 0.36 4.17 3.09
N LEU A 82 0.22 5.05 4.08
CA LEU A 82 1.34 5.61 4.85
C LEU A 82 1.55 4.91 6.20
N ALA A 83 0.72 3.93 6.56
CA ALA A 83 0.90 3.15 7.78
C ALA A 83 2.28 2.45 7.75
N PRO A 84 3.06 2.48 8.85
CA PRO A 84 2.65 2.78 10.21
C PRO A 84 2.79 4.24 10.65
N ALA A 85 3.14 5.17 9.74
CA ALA A 85 3.28 6.58 10.09
C ALA A 85 1.92 7.16 10.53
N ALA A 86 1.89 7.91 11.62
CA ALA A 86 0.66 8.56 12.05
C ALA A 86 0.28 9.69 11.09
N VAL A 87 -0.95 9.67 10.59
CA VAL A 87 -1.52 10.77 9.80
C VAL A 87 -2.56 11.49 10.64
N ARG A 88 -2.46 12.82 10.69
CA ARG A 88 -3.44 13.67 11.40
C ARG A 88 -4.61 14.04 10.52
N HIS A 89 -4.32 14.36 9.26
CA HIS A 89 -5.32 14.81 8.32
C HIS A 89 -4.85 14.64 6.88
N VAL A 90 -5.78 14.26 6.00
CA VAL A 90 -5.57 14.26 4.54
C VAL A 90 -6.53 15.25 3.90
N THR A 91 -5.97 16.17 3.11
CA THR A 91 -6.73 17.11 2.27
C THR A 91 -6.44 16.82 0.81
N LEU A 92 -7.48 16.47 0.05
CA LEU A 92 -7.39 16.30 -1.39
C LEU A 92 -7.64 17.65 -2.08
N SER A 93 -6.79 18.01 -3.02
CA SER A 93 -6.89 19.24 -3.80
C SER A 93 -6.76 18.93 -5.28
N GLU A 94 -7.77 19.28 -6.06
CA GLU A 94 -7.72 19.21 -7.52
C GLU A 94 -7.30 20.56 -8.09
N GLN A 95 -6.16 20.61 -8.79
CA GLN A 95 -5.69 21.81 -9.48
C GLN A 95 -5.19 21.46 -10.87
N GLY A 96 -5.68 22.17 -11.90
CA GLY A 96 -5.19 21.98 -13.26
C GLY A 96 -5.50 20.61 -13.90
N GLY A 97 -6.37 19.81 -13.27
CA GLY A 97 -6.66 18.43 -13.70
C GLY A 97 -5.81 17.38 -12.99
N GLU A 98 -4.95 17.79 -12.05
CA GLU A 98 -4.17 16.90 -11.19
C GLU A 98 -4.77 16.92 -9.77
N THR A 99 -4.82 15.76 -9.13
CA THR A 99 -5.27 15.55 -7.76
C THR A 99 -4.07 15.35 -6.85
N VAL A 100 -3.88 16.25 -5.88
CA VAL A 100 -2.80 16.18 -4.90
C VAL A 100 -3.37 15.94 -3.50
N ALA A 101 -2.84 14.95 -2.79
CA ALA A 101 -3.13 14.71 -1.38
C ALA A 101 -2.11 15.41 -0.48
N TYR A 102 -2.55 16.40 0.27
CA TYR A 102 -1.76 17.03 1.33
C TYR A 102 -2.00 16.30 2.65
N VAL A 103 -0.94 15.75 3.22
CA VAL A 103 -1.00 14.86 4.38
C VAL A 103 -0.28 15.51 5.55
N GLU A 104 -1.02 15.86 6.60
CA GLU A 104 -0.44 16.36 7.85
C GLU A 104 0.11 15.17 8.65
N VAL A 105 1.44 15.13 8.81
CA VAL A 105 2.15 14.07 9.55
C VAL A 105 2.93 14.70 10.70
N PRO A 106 2.87 14.15 11.93
CA PRO A 106 3.73 14.59 13.02
C PRO A 106 5.21 14.56 12.62
N GLU A 107 6.02 15.50 13.12
CA GLU A 107 7.45 15.57 12.76
C GLU A 107 8.20 14.27 13.05
N ASP A 108 7.85 13.59 14.15
CA ASP A 108 8.44 12.31 14.57
C ASP A 108 8.12 11.16 13.59
N ASP A 109 6.98 11.24 12.89
CA ASP A 109 6.51 10.23 11.93
C ASP A 109 6.87 10.56 10.48
N ARG A 110 7.32 11.78 10.19
CA ARG A 110 7.66 12.21 8.82
C ARG A 110 8.74 11.31 8.19
N GLY A 111 9.73 10.89 8.97
CA GLY A 111 10.75 9.96 8.49
C GLY A 111 10.19 8.56 8.17
N VAL A 112 9.21 8.09 8.95
CA VAL A 112 8.54 6.80 8.76
C VAL A 112 7.66 6.84 7.50
N ALA A 113 6.93 7.94 7.30
CA ALA A 113 6.09 8.15 6.12
C ALA A 113 6.91 8.18 4.82
N ILE A 114 8.09 8.81 4.85
CA ILE A 114 9.00 8.84 3.69
C ILE A 114 9.64 7.46 3.47
N GLY A 115 10.08 6.81 4.55
CA GLY A 115 10.84 5.56 4.50
C GLY A 115 12.28 5.74 4.00
N ALA A 116 13.06 4.67 4.02
CA ALA A 116 14.44 4.69 3.54
C ALA A 116 14.47 5.07 2.05
N GLU A 117 15.26 6.09 1.71
CA GLU A 117 15.41 6.60 0.33
C GLU A 117 14.10 7.06 -0.32
N GLY A 118 13.04 7.31 0.46
CA GLY A 118 11.71 7.65 -0.07
C GLY A 118 10.88 6.47 -0.54
N LYS A 119 11.36 5.23 -0.35
CA LYS A 119 10.71 4.02 -0.89
C LYS A 119 9.25 3.86 -0.42
N HIS A 120 8.92 4.29 0.79
CA HIS A 120 7.57 4.11 1.34
C HIS A 120 6.57 5.10 0.74
N ILE A 121 6.92 6.39 0.72
CA ILE A 121 6.04 7.40 0.11
C ILE A 121 5.86 7.21 -1.40
N GLU A 122 6.88 6.72 -2.11
CA GLU A 122 6.77 6.39 -3.54
C GLU A 122 5.83 5.21 -3.79
N THR A 123 5.81 4.21 -2.90
CA THR A 123 4.81 3.12 -2.95
C THR A 123 3.41 3.66 -2.71
N ALA A 124 3.22 4.49 -1.69
CA ALA A 124 1.92 5.10 -1.40
C ALA A 124 1.40 5.90 -2.60
N ARG A 125 2.25 6.73 -3.22
CA ARG A 125 1.94 7.48 -4.45
C ARG A 125 1.55 6.56 -5.61
N THR A 126 2.34 5.52 -5.85
CA THR A 126 2.08 4.56 -6.94
C THR A 126 0.73 3.88 -6.79
N LEU A 127 0.38 3.44 -5.58
CA LEU A 127 -0.92 2.80 -5.33
C LEU A 127 -2.06 3.82 -5.40
N ALA A 128 -1.88 5.03 -4.87
CA ALA A 128 -2.89 6.08 -4.89
C ALA A 128 -3.22 6.53 -6.31
N GLU A 129 -2.22 6.67 -7.18
CA GLU A 129 -2.39 6.95 -8.61
C GLU A 129 -3.20 5.83 -9.28
N ARG A 130 -2.84 4.56 -9.02
CA ARG A 130 -3.46 3.41 -9.68
C ARG A 130 -4.92 3.17 -9.31
N HIS A 131 -5.27 3.37 -8.05
CA HIS A 131 -6.56 2.96 -7.49
C HIS A 131 -7.52 4.13 -7.23
N TYR A 132 -7.00 5.36 -7.09
CA TYR A 132 -7.79 6.53 -6.75
C TYR A 132 -7.50 7.76 -7.62
N ASP A 133 -6.70 7.60 -8.68
CA ASP A 133 -6.33 8.70 -9.60
C ASP A 133 -5.77 9.93 -8.85
N ILE A 134 -4.96 9.68 -7.80
CA ILE A 134 -4.21 10.71 -7.06
C ILE A 134 -2.81 10.83 -7.65
N ASP A 135 -2.50 11.99 -8.25
CA ASP A 135 -1.24 12.22 -8.98
C ASP A 135 -0.03 12.46 -8.06
N ASP A 136 -0.24 13.01 -6.86
CA ASP A 136 0.85 13.25 -5.90
C ASP A 136 0.37 13.20 -4.44
N ILE A 137 1.30 12.86 -3.55
CA ILE A 137 1.14 12.89 -2.09
C ILE A 137 2.22 13.79 -1.53
N GLN A 138 1.84 14.85 -0.80
CA GLN A 138 2.75 15.81 -0.20
C GLN A 138 2.58 15.82 1.32
N LEU A 139 3.68 15.55 2.04
CA LEU A 139 3.70 15.63 3.49
C LEU A 139 3.89 17.08 3.94
N THR A 140 3.00 17.55 4.80
CA THR A 140 3.00 18.90 5.38
C THR A 140 3.22 18.87 6.88
#